data_AF-A0A9Y3VYM1-F1
#
_entry.id   AF-A0A9Y3VYM1-F1
#
_cell.length_a   1.000
_cell.length_b   1.000
_cell.length_c   1.000
_cell.angle_alpha   90.00
_cell.angle_beta   90.00
_cell.angle_gamma   90.00
#
_symmetry.space_group_name_H-M   'P 1'
#
loop_
_entity.id
_entity.type
_entity.pdbx_description
1 polymer ?
#
loop_
_entity_poly.entity_id
_entity_poly.type
_entity_poly.pdbx_seq_one_letter_code
_entity_poly.pdbx_strand_id
1 'polypeptide(L)'
;GLFVVYLFNPGFSLSSDSSSSSSFRDYLLSSPDSDLFHVVIYLAPGDYHCFHSPTDWRVELRRHFPGSLMSVNPGVARWIKELFCLNERVVLTGQWQQGFFSLTAVGATNVGSIRIYFDQELQTNTPRYSKGSFHDHSYIADQTVKFAGEGGVALQKGESVGEFNLGSTIVLLFEAPKDFSFNLQPGQRIRVGEGLGSL
;
A
#
# COMPACT_ATOMS: atom_id res chain seq x y z
N GLY A 1 18.65 -3.89 2.73
CA GLY A 1 18.60 -3.34 1.35
C GLY A 1 18.48 -1.83 1.42
N LEU A 2 18.93 -1.14 0.38
CA LEU A 2 18.62 0.27 0.14
C LEU A 2 17.39 0.32 -0.79
N PHE A 3 16.55 1.34 -0.69
CA PHE A 3 15.32 1.57 -1.46
C PHE A 3 15.28 3.01 -1.92
N VAL A 4 14.49 3.39 -2.92
CA VAL A 4 14.28 4.81 -3.28
C VAL A 4 12.84 5.22 -2.95
N VAL A 5 12.68 6.25 -2.12
CA VAL A 5 11.36 6.82 -1.83
C VAL A 5 11.03 7.90 -2.85
N TYR A 6 9.89 7.76 -3.51
CA TYR A 6 9.24 8.86 -4.20
C TYR A 6 8.11 9.36 -3.33
N LEU A 7 8.35 10.45 -2.60
CA LEU A 7 7.26 11.21 -2.03
C LEU A 7 6.57 11.93 -3.19
N PHE A 8 5.45 11.38 -3.63
CA PHE A 8 4.47 12.21 -4.31
C PHE A 8 3.76 12.99 -3.21
N ASN A 9 3.94 14.30 -3.22
CA ASN A 9 3.04 15.21 -2.52
C ASN A 9 2.23 15.92 -3.60
N PRO A 10 1.16 15.30 -4.14
CA PRO A 10 0.10 16.13 -4.63
C PRO A 10 -0.47 16.77 -3.36
N GLY A 11 -0.32 18.07 -3.19
CA GLY A 11 -1.37 18.77 -2.46
C GLY A 11 -2.67 18.24 -3.06
N PHE A 12 -3.46 17.52 -2.26
CA PHE A 12 -4.68 16.88 -2.73
C PHE A 12 -5.72 18.00 -2.89
N SER A 13 -5.47 18.92 -3.83
CA SER A 13 -6.49 19.80 -4.34
C SER A 13 -7.29 18.96 -5.33
N LEU A 14 -8.30 18.26 -4.80
CA LEU A 14 -9.50 18.04 -5.59
C LEU A 14 -9.92 19.44 -6.05
N SER A 15 -9.69 19.74 -7.32
CA SER A 15 -10.25 20.92 -7.97
C SER A 15 -11.72 20.97 -7.61
N SER A 16 -12.13 22.10 -7.05
CA SER A 16 -13.47 22.40 -6.58
C SER A 16 -14.47 22.33 -7.73
N ASP A 17 -14.91 21.13 -8.08
CA ASP A 17 -16.16 20.95 -8.79
C ASP A 17 -17.27 20.85 -7.75
N SER A 18 -18.04 21.93 -7.69
CA SER A 18 -19.15 22.13 -6.78
C SER A 18 -20.30 21.19 -7.13
N SER A 19 -20.32 19.99 -6.56
CA SER A 19 -21.54 19.18 -6.40
C SER A 19 -21.40 18.15 -5.28
N SER A 20 -22.08 18.41 -4.17
CA SER A 20 -22.44 17.53 -3.04
C SER A 20 -21.91 16.08 -3.02
N SER A 21 -20.60 15.89 -2.83
CA SER A 21 -20.06 14.62 -2.34
C SER A 21 -19.18 14.94 -1.13
N SER A 22 -19.48 14.34 0.02
CA SER A 22 -18.44 14.12 1.02
C SER A 22 -17.28 13.47 0.28
N SER A 23 -16.12 14.12 0.29
CA SER A 23 -14.97 13.67 -0.47
C SER A 23 -14.58 12.27 0.03
N PHE A 24 -14.01 11.41 -0.81
CA PHE A 24 -13.52 10.07 -0.40
C PHE A 24 -12.61 10.15 0.84
N ARG A 25 -11.91 11.27 1.01
CA ARG A 25 -11.15 11.63 2.19
C ARG A 25 -12.00 11.68 3.47
N ASP A 26 -13.17 12.30 3.43
CA ASP A 26 -14.08 12.43 4.58
C ASP A 26 -14.63 11.07 5.06
N TYR A 27 -14.67 10.07 4.16
CA TYR A 27 -15.06 8.71 4.52
C TYR A 27 -13.94 7.92 5.21
N LEU A 28 -12.68 8.27 4.97
CA LEU A 28 -11.53 7.56 5.55
C LEU A 28 -11.07 8.15 6.88
N LEU A 29 -11.23 9.46 7.07
CA LEU A 29 -10.78 10.14 8.29
C LEU A 29 -11.69 9.78 9.47
N SER A 30 -11.09 9.28 10.54
CA SER A 30 -11.77 9.05 11.82
C SER A 30 -11.89 10.33 12.66
N SER A 31 -11.02 11.32 12.41
CA SER A 31 -10.95 12.57 13.17
C SER A 31 -10.81 13.82 12.27
N PRO A 32 -11.46 14.95 12.61
CA PRO A 32 -11.28 16.23 11.91
C PRO A 32 -9.89 16.86 12.11
N ASP A 33 -9.13 16.41 13.12
CA ASP A 33 -7.78 16.88 13.43
C ASP A 33 -6.69 16.06 12.74
N SER A 34 -7.09 15.04 11.96
CA SER A 34 -6.21 14.22 11.15
C SER A 34 -6.17 14.67 9.69
N ASP A 35 -5.17 14.17 8.97
CA ASP A 35 -5.03 14.27 7.53
C ASP A 35 -4.62 12.90 6.95
N LEU A 36 -4.76 12.73 5.63
CA LEU A 36 -4.28 11.56 4.90
C LEU A 36 -2.89 11.83 4.33
N PHE A 37 -1.94 10.98 4.70
CA PHE A 37 -0.57 11.00 4.21
C PHE A 37 -0.33 9.79 3.32
N HIS A 38 0.53 9.95 2.32
CA HIS A 38 0.97 8.82 1.50
C HIS A 38 2.44 8.91 1.15
N VAL A 39 3.01 7.74 0.88
CA VAL A 39 4.39 7.60 0.41
C VAL A 39 4.46 6.45 -0.59
N VAL A 40 5.21 6.67 -1.67
CA VAL A 40 5.45 5.67 -2.72
C VAL A 40 6.90 5.23 -2.63
N ILE A 41 7.12 3.94 -2.40
CA ILE A 41 8.45 3.34 -2.26
C ILE A 41 8.69 2.46 -3.48
N TYR A 42 9.68 2.81 -4.29
CA TYR A 42 10.07 2.04 -5.47
C TYR A 42 11.22 1.08 -5.11
N LEU A 43 11.07 -0.18 -5.52
CA LEU A 43 12.03 -1.25 -5.34
C LEU A 43 12.66 -1.58 -6.70
N ALA A 44 13.91 -1.15 -6.89
CA ALA A 44 14.67 -1.44 -8.10
C ALA A 44 15.03 -2.95 -8.16
N PRO A 45 15.37 -3.51 -9.34
CA PRO A 45 15.67 -4.94 -9.48
C PRO A 45 16.77 -5.49 -8.56
N GLY A 46 17.73 -4.65 -8.14
CA GLY A 46 18.81 -5.04 -7.22
C GLY A 46 18.51 -4.79 -5.73
N ASP A 47 17.34 -4.26 -5.39
CA ASP A 47 16.97 -3.95 -4.01
C ASP A 47 16.41 -5.19 -3.29
N TYR A 48 16.07 -5.03 -2.00
CA TYR A 48 15.41 -6.06 -1.22
C TYR A 48 13.90 -6.09 -1.53
N HIS A 49 13.35 -7.24 -1.94
CA HIS A 49 11.97 -7.31 -2.44
C HIS A 49 10.96 -7.84 -1.42
N CYS A 50 11.36 -8.05 -0.16
CA CYS A 50 10.39 -8.27 0.92
C CYS A 50 9.99 -6.93 1.53
N PHE A 51 8.73 -6.83 1.93
CA PHE A 51 8.17 -5.67 2.59
C PHE A 51 7.57 -6.04 3.93
N HIS A 52 7.67 -5.10 4.84
CA HIS A 52 7.39 -5.28 6.26
C HIS A 52 6.38 -4.27 6.72
N SER A 53 5.73 -4.58 7.84
CA SER A 53 4.80 -3.68 8.47
C SER A 53 5.54 -2.44 9.01
N PRO A 54 5.19 -1.21 8.61
CA PRO A 54 5.89 -0.01 9.08
C PRO A 54 5.47 0.42 10.49
N THR A 55 4.33 -0.08 10.96
CA THR A 55 3.73 0.23 12.26
C THR A 55 3.01 -1.02 12.79
N ASP A 56 2.58 -0.98 14.05
CA ASP A 56 1.56 -1.89 14.54
C ASP A 56 0.21 -1.50 13.92
N TRP A 57 -0.51 -2.46 13.34
CA TRP A 57 -1.83 -2.26 12.76
C TRP A 57 -2.58 -3.60 12.59
N ARG A 58 -3.88 -3.52 12.34
CA ARG A 58 -4.75 -4.67 12.11
C ARG A 58 -5.26 -4.60 10.67
N VAL A 59 -4.97 -5.61 9.87
CA VAL A 59 -5.48 -5.77 8.51
C VAL A 59 -6.88 -6.38 8.57
N GLU A 60 -7.84 -5.76 7.90
CA GLU A 60 -9.26 -6.14 7.95
C GLU A 60 -9.75 -6.67 6.60
N LEU A 61 -9.24 -6.09 5.52
CA LEU A 61 -9.66 -6.40 4.15
C LEU A 61 -8.45 -6.48 3.24
N ARG A 62 -8.47 -7.48 2.35
CA ARG A 62 -7.64 -7.50 1.14
C ARG A 62 -8.51 -7.31 -0.08
N ARG A 63 -8.11 -6.38 -0.95
CA ARG A 63 -8.65 -6.24 -2.31
C ARG A 63 -7.54 -6.50 -3.32
N HIS A 64 -7.72 -7.53 -4.14
CA HIS A 64 -6.83 -7.83 -5.25
C HIS A 64 -7.40 -7.24 -6.55
N PHE A 65 -6.58 -6.50 -7.27
CA PHE A 65 -6.89 -5.97 -8.59
C PHE A 65 -5.98 -6.65 -9.62
N PRO A 66 -6.52 -7.59 -10.41
CA PRO A 66 -5.83 -8.15 -11.56
C PRO A 66 -5.52 -7.06 -12.59
N GLY A 67 -4.29 -7.05 -13.10
CA GLY A 67 -3.83 -5.97 -13.98
C GLY A 67 -2.74 -6.40 -14.95
N SER A 68 -2.13 -5.42 -15.58
CA SER A 68 -0.93 -5.63 -16.39
C SER A 68 0.33 -5.65 -15.51
N LEU A 69 1.48 -5.93 -16.10
CA LEU A 69 2.77 -5.91 -15.39
C LEU A 69 3.73 -4.97 -16.13
N MET A 70 3.33 -3.71 -16.30
CA MET A 70 4.18 -2.71 -16.95
C MET A 70 5.33 -2.29 -16.04
N SER A 71 6.43 -1.82 -16.61
CA SER A 71 7.60 -1.39 -15.84
C SER A 71 7.27 -0.18 -14.97
N VAL A 72 7.52 -0.29 -13.67
CA VAL A 72 7.35 0.80 -12.69
C VAL A 72 8.62 1.62 -12.50
N ASN A 73 9.60 1.50 -13.41
CA ASN A 73 10.80 2.34 -13.38
C ASN A 73 10.40 3.83 -13.36
N PRO A 74 10.99 4.66 -12.47
CA PRO A 74 10.66 6.08 -12.33
C PRO A 74 10.74 6.88 -13.64
N GLY A 75 11.65 6.49 -14.54
CA GLY A 75 11.74 7.06 -15.88
C GLY A 75 10.46 6.85 -16.68
N VAL A 76 9.87 5.66 -16.64
CA VAL A 76 8.65 5.25 -17.36
C VAL A 76 7.37 5.69 -16.63
N ALA A 77 7.34 5.56 -15.30
CA ALA A 77 6.19 5.91 -14.46
C ALA A 77 5.80 7.40 -14.56
N ARG A 78 6.76 8.28 -14.86
CA ARG A 78 6.47 9.70 -15.11
C ARG A 78 5.71 9.96 -16.41
N TRP A 79 5.79 9.06 -17.39
CA TRP A 79 5.16 9.24 -18.71
C TRP A 79 3.81 8.53 -18.86
N ILE A 80 3.53 7.54 -18.02
CA ILE A 80 2.29 6.76 -18.08
C ILE A 80 1.38 7.23 -16.94
N LYS A 81 0.38 8.06 -17.29
CA LYS A 81 -0.69 8.44 -16.37
C LYS A 81 -1.35 7.17 -15.84
N GLU A 82 -1.57 7.09 -14.52
CA GLU A 82 -2.26 5.97 -13.85
C GLU A 82 -1.57 4.59 -13.93
N LEU A 83 -0.25 4.55 -14.17
CA LEU A 83 0.51 3.29 -14.25
C LEU A 83 0.22 2.30 -13.09
N PHE A 84 0.16 2.80 -11.86
CA PHE A 84 -0.12 1.97 -10.68
C PHE A 84 -1.54 1.41 -10.64
N CYS A 85 -2.50 2.08 -11.28
CA CYS A 85 -3.88 1.62 -11.38
C CYS A 85 -4.03 0.54 -12.47
N LEU A 86 -3.15 0.56 -13.46
CA LEU A 86 -3.14 -0.39 -14.57
C LEU A 86 -2.40 -1.69 -14.24
N ASN A 87 -1.44 -1.62 -13.32
CA ASN A 87 -0.71 -2.80 -12.88
C ASN A 87 -1.51 -3.65 -11.89
N GLU A 88 -1.21 -4.95 -11.88
CA GLU A 88 -1.72 -5.85 -10.86
C GLU A 88 -1.27 -5.36 -9.47
N ARG A 89 -2.22 -5.29 -8.54
CA ARG A 89 -1.95 -4.82 -7.18
C ARG A 89 -2.81 -5.52 -6.14
N VAL A 90 -2.28 -5.58 -4.92
CA VAL A 90 -2.96 -6.10 -3.74
C VAL A 90 -3.00 -4.99 -2.72
N VAL A 91 -4.20 -4.58 -2.34
CA VAL A 91 -4.47 -3.53 -1.36
C VAL A 91 -4.86 -4.21 -0.06
N LEU A 92 -4.08 -3.97 0.99
CA LEU A 92 -4.43 -4.32 2.36
C LEU A 92 -4.95 -3.06 3.05
N THR A 93 -6.07 -3.18 3.75
CA THR A 93 -6.73 -2.07 4.44
C THR A 93 -7.12 -2.49 5.85
N GLY A 94 -7.00 -1.56 6.78
CA GLY A 94 -7.49 -1.72 8.15
C GLY A 94 -7.14 -0.50 9.00
N GLN A 95 -6.74 -0.74 10.25
CA GLN A 95 -6.59 0.31 11.25
C GLN A 95 -5.23 0.24 11.95
N TRP A 96 -4.59 1.40 12.11
CA TRP A 96 -3.45 1.59 13.00
C TRP A 96 -3.84 2.53 14.15
N GLN A 97 -2.88 2.91 15.01
CA GLN A 97 -3.17 3.70 16.20
C GLN A 97 -3.91 5.02 15.92
N GLN A 98 -3.68 5.65 14.76
CA GLN A 98 -4.27 6.95 14.41
C GLN A 98 -5.47 6.85 13.47
N GLY A 99 -6.00 5.65 13.24
CA GLY A 99 -7.17 5.42 12.38
C GLY A 99 -6.83 4.65 11.12
N PHE A 100 -7.28 5.14 9.97
CA PHE A 100 -7.16 4.40 8.70
C PHE A 100 -5.70 4.10 8.31
N PHE A 101 -5.45 2.86 7.87
CA PHE A 101 -4.16 2.46 7.29
C PHE A 101 -4.35 1.56 6.06
N SER A 102 -3.55 1.81 5.02
CA SER A 102 -3.46 0.95 3.86
C SER A 102 -2.03 0.76 3.38
N LEU A 103 -1.72 -0.49 3.03
CA LEU A 103 -0.49 -0.91 2.36
C LEU A 103 -0.88 -1.56 1.04
N THR A 104 -0.45 -0.95 -0.07
CA THR A 104 -0.69 -1.47 -1.42
C THR A 104 0.61 -1.95 -2.03
N ALA A 105 0.64 -3.24 -2.37
CA ALA A 105 1.71 -3.85 -3.14
C ALA A 105 1.35 -3.82 -4.64
N VAL A 106 2.21 -3.22 -5.46
CA VAL A 106 2.00 -3.09 -6.92
C VAL A 106 3.08 -3.89 -7.64
N GLY A 107 2.66 -4.86 -8.46
CA GLY A 107 3.56 -5.69 -9.26
C GLY A 107 4.12 -4.95 -10.48
N ALA A 108 5.22 -5.45 -11.03
CA ALA A 108 5.76 -5.04 -12.32
C ALA A 108 6.27 -6.23 -13.15
N THR A 109 7.01 -5.94 -14.22
CA THR A 109 7.28 -6.82 -15.37
C THR A 109 7.92 -8.19 -15.04
N ASN A 110 7.63 -9.17 -15.91
CA ASN A 110 8.27 -10.47 -16.12
C ASN A 110 8.13 -11.57 -15.06
N VAL A 111 8.07 -11.27 -13.77
CA VAL A 111 8.09 -12.32 -12.72
C VAL A 111 7.26 -11.99 -11.47
N GLY A 112 6.66 -10.80 -11.43
CA GLY A 112 6.21 -10.07 -10.25
C GLY A 112 4.92 -10.53 -9.58
N SER A 113 4.77 -11.82 -9.26
CA SER A 113 3.73 -12.23 -8.32
C SER A 113 3.94 -11.52 -6.98
N ILE A 114 2.86 -10.97 -6.43
CA ILE A 114 2.79 -10.45 -5.08
C ILE A 114 2.40 -11.61 -4.18
N ARG A 115 3.21 -11.87 -3.16
CA ARG A 115 2.88 -12.85 -2.12
C ARG A 115 2.64 -12.13 -0.81
N ILE A 116 1.51 -12.43 -0.18
CA ILE A 116 1.18 -11.97 1.18
C ILE A 116 1.27 -13.19 2.09
N TYR A 117 2.15 -13.16 3.09
CA TYR A 117 2.55 -14.39 3.79
C TYR A 117 1.43 -15.00 4.63
N PHE A 118 0.55 -14.18 5.20
CA PHE A 118 -0.59 -14.63 5.98
C PHE A 118 -1.82 -15.00 5.12
N ASP A 119 -1.78 -14.77 3.81
CA ASP A 119 -2.89 -15.02 2.90
C ASP A 119 -2.53 -16.12 1.89
N GLN A 120 -2.84 -17.36 2.25
CA GLN A 120 -2.52 -18.52 1.43
C GLN A 120 -3.47 -18.71 0.24
N GLU A 121 -4.64 -18.05 0.26
CA GLU A 121 -5.64 -18.16 -0.80
C GLU A 121 -5.36 -17.18 -1.96
N LEU A 122 -4.66 -16.09 -1.67
CA LEU A 122 -4.26 -15.12 -2.68
C LEU A 122 -3.29 -15.75 -3.69
N GLN A 123 -3.72 -15.76 -4.94
CA GLN A 123 -2.87 -16.05 -6.09
C GLN A 123 -2.80 -14.79 -6.95
N THR A 124 -1.60 -14.42 -7.38
CA THR A 124 -1.39 -13.27 -8.27
C THR A 124 -0.70 -13.73 -9.55
N ASN A 125 -0.74 -12.91 -10.60
CA ASN A 125 -0.19 -13.24 -11.91
C ASN A 125 -0.74 -14.57 -12.47
N THR A 126 -2.04 -14.81 -12.30
CA THR A 126 -2.73 -16.02 -12.78
C THR A 126 -3.77 -15.67 -13.85
N PRO A 127 -3.89 -16.48 -14.93
CA PRO A 127 -4.85 -16.25 -16.00
C PRO A 127 -6.31 -16.43 -15.55
N ARG A 128 -6.55 -16.90 -14.33
CA ARG A 128 -7.89 -17.07 -13.73
C ARG A 128 -8.64 -15.75 -13.61
N TYR A 129 -7.92 -14.63 -13.52
CA TYR A 129 -8.52 -13.34 -13.24
C TYR A 129 -8.65 -12.47 -14.48
N SER A 130 -9.81 -11.81 -14.63
CA SER A 130 -10.07 -10.87 -15.71
C SER A 130 -9.54 -9.47 -15.35
N LYS A 131 -8.84 -8.83 -16.29
CA LYS A 131 -8.40 -7.44 -16.12
C LYS A 131 -9.62 -6.53 -15.92
N GLY A 132 -9.53 -5.59 -14.98
CA GLY A 132 -10.62 -4.66 -14.64
C GLY A 132 -11.63 -5.19 -13.63
N SER A 133 -11.47 -6.43 -13.15
CA SER A 133 -12.19 -6.95 -11.99
C SER A 133 -11.46 -6.61 -10.68
N PHE A 134 -12.07 -6.93 -9.54
CA PHE A 134 -11.40 -6.96 -8.24
C PHE A 134 -11.97 -8.11 -7.39
N HIS A 135 -11.17 -8.57 -6.44
CA HIS A 135 -11.52 -9.67 -5.55
C HIS A 135 -11.25 -9.28 -4.10
N ASP A 136 -12.31 -9.26 -3.30
CA ASP A 136 -12.25 -8.92 -1.88
C ASP A 136 -12.16 -10.18 -1.02
N HIS A 137 -11.37 -10.09 0.04
CA HIS A 137 -11.29 -11.07 1.12
C HIS A 137 -11.34 -10.34 2.45
N SER A 138 -12.32 -10.65 3.28
CA SER A 138 -12.45 -10.07 4.63
C SER A 138 -11.75 -10.97 5.64
N TYR A 139 -10.81 -10.41 6.39
CA TYR A 139 -10.14 -11.10 7.49
C TYR A 139 -10.89 -10.97 8.82
N ILE A 140 -11.88 -10.08 8.91
CA ILE A 140 -12.67 -9.90 10.14
C ILE A 140 -13.51 -11.15 10.44
N ALA A 141 -14.11 -11.74 9.41
CA ALA A 141 -14.94 -12.93 9.54
C ALA A 141 -14.15 -14.25 9.55
N ASP A 142 -12.85 -14.19 9.25
CA ASP A 142 -12.01 -15.36 9.05
C ASP A 142 -11.42 -15.85 10.38
N GLN A 143 -12.08 -16.84 11.00
CA GLN A 143 -11.63 -17.47 12.25
C GLN A 143 -10.34 -18.30 12.08
N THR A 144 -9.86 -18.52 10.84
CA THR A 144 -8.65 -19.31 10.59
C THR A 144 -7.36 -18.49 10.76
N VAL A 145 -7.46 -17.16 10.79
CA VAL A 145 -6.36 -16.26 11.16
C VAL A 145 -6.17 -16.34 12.68
N LYS A 146 -5.28 -17.24 13.13
CA LYS A 146 -5.06 -17.62 14.54
C LYS A 146 -4.42 -16.53 15.43
N PHE A 147 -4.64 -15.24 15.18
CA PHE A 147 -4.02 -14.16 15.94
C PHE A 147 -5.09 -13.25 16.56
N ALA A 148 -5.44 -13.57 17.81
CA ALA A 148 -6.09 -12.71 18.80
C ALA A 148 -7.46 -12.09 18.44
N GLY A 149 -8.53 -12.85 18.75
CA GLY A 149 -9.72 -12.41 19.49
C GLY A 149 -10.71 -11.40 18.89
N GLU A 150 -10.28 -10.52 17.98
CA GLU A 150 -11.06 -9.35 17.53
C GLU A 150 -11.30 -9.33 16.02
N GLY A 151 -10.99 -10.43 15.29
CA GLY A 151 -11.06 -10.49 13.83
C GLY A 151 -9.94 -9.70 13.14
N GLY A 152 -9.62 -10.03 11.90
CA GLY A 152 -8.51 -9.41 11.17
C GLY A 152 -7.13 -10.02 11.49
N VAL A 153 -6.11 -9.54 10.81
CA VAL A 153 -4.71 -9.97 10.97
C VAL A 153 -3.93 -8.87 11.69
N ALA A 154 -3.52 -9.11 12.93
CA ALA A 154 -2.66 -8.20 13.67
C ALA A 154 -1.21 -8.32 13.17
N LEU A 155 -0.60 -7.20 12.79
CA LEU A 155 0.80 -7.11 12.35
C LEU A 155 1.57 -6.18 13.27
N GLN A 156 2.76 -6.62 13.69
CA GLN A 156 3.68 -5.80 14.48
C GLN A 156 4.64 -5.03 13.59
N LYS A 157 5.10 -3.87 14.06
CA LYS A 157 6.13 -3.08 13.40
C LYS A 157 7.38 -3.93 13.11
N GLY A 158 7.80 -3.95 11.86
CA GLY A 158 8.93 -4.73 11.36
C GLY A 158 8.59 -6.18 10.97
N GLU A 159 7.38 -6.66 11.27
CA GLU A 159 6.93 -7.98 10.86
C GLU A 159 6.86 -8.10 9.34
N SER A 160 7.28 -9.24 8.80
CA SER A 160 7.26 -9.49 7.36
C SER A 160 5.83 -9.65 6.86
N VAL A 161 5.41 -8.82 5.91
CA VAL A 161 4.06 -8.86 5.33
C VAL A 161 4.04 -9.71 4.07
N GLY A 162 5.05 -9.56 3.22
CA GLY A 162 5.06 -10.20 1.92
C GLY A 162 6.33 -9.91 1.12
N GLU A 163 6.32 -10.39 -0.12
CA GLU A 163 7.42 -10.24 -1.05
C GLU A 163 6.96 -10.07 -2.49
N PHE A 164 7.87 -9.51 -3.29
CA PHE A 164 7.81 -9.52 -4.74
C PHE A 164 8.92 -10.41 -5.29
N ASN A 165 8.68 -11.01 -6.46
CA ASN A 165 9.73 -11.75 -7.14
C ASN A 165 10.70 -10.84 -7.92
N LEU A 166 10.27 -9.66 -8.41
CA LEU A 166 11.14 -8.66 -9.06
C LEU A 166 10.41 -7.32 -9.30
N GLY A 167 11.12 -6.20 -9.13
CA GLY A 167 10.76 -4.85 -9.57
C GLY A 167 9.34 -4.40 -9.18
N SER A 168 9.20 -3.55 -8.17
CA SER A 168 7.87 -3.30 -7.61
C SER A 168 7.76 -1.97 -6.88
N THR A 169 6.53 -1.66 -6.45
CA THR A 169 6.22 -0.44 -5.71
C THR A 169 5.35 -0.79 -4.51
N ILE A 170 5.67 -0.20 -3.36
CA ILE A 170 4.77 -0.12 -2.19
C ILE A 170 4.18 1.28 -2.14
N VAL A 171 2.86 1.37 -1.98
CA VAL A 171 2.16 2.63 -1.67
C VAL A 171 1.57 2.50 -0.27
N LEU A 172 1.94 3.41 0.62
CA LEU A 172 1.28 3.56 1.91
C LEU A 172 0.31 4.74 1.82
N LEU A 173 -0.89 4.58 2.36
CA LEU A 173 -1.87 5.64 2.57
C LEU A 173 -2.42 5.49 3.99
N PHE A 174 -2.27 6.50 4.82
CA PHE A 174 -2.66 6.40 6.22
C PHE A 174 -3.15 7.73 6.77
N GLU A 175 -4.09 7.65 7.69
CA GLU A 175 -4.54 8.77 8.51
C GLU A 175 -3.50 9.06 9.60
N ALA A 176 -3.13 10.31 9.82
CA ALA A 176 -2.31 10.72 10.97
C ALA A 176 -2.69 12.13 11.43
N PRO A 177 -2.30 12.54 12.66
CA PRO A 177 -2.37 13.93 13.09
C PRO A 177 -1.73 14.90 12.09
N LYS A 178 -2.30 16.11 11.97
CA LYS A 178 -1.85 17.13 11.00
C LYS A 178 -0.40 17.60 11.20
N ASP A 179 0.17 17.40 12.39
CA ASP A 179 1.56 17.69 12.73
C ASP A 179 2.53 16.55 12.39
N PHE A 180 2.03 15.40 11.89
CA PHE A 180 2.88 14.35 11.34
C PHE A 180 3.78 14.90 10.23
N SER A 181 5.06 14.57 10.31
CA SER A 181 6.05 14.99 9.33
C SER A 181 6.90 13.82 8.84
N PHE A 182 7.11 13.77 7.53
CA PHE A 182 8.07 12.86 6.93
C PHE A 182 9.49 13.35 7.20
N ASN A 183 10.35 12.43 7.66
CA ASN A 183 11.79 12.66 7.82
C ASN A 183 12.54 12.22 6.56
N LEU A 184 11.91 12.40 5.39
CA LEU A 184 12.36 11.88 4.10
C LEU A 184 12.26 12.96 3.01
N GLN A 185 13.15 12.87 2.03
CA GLN A 185 13.11 13.69 0.82
C GLN A 185 12.72 12.87 -0.41
N PRO A 186 12.01 13.44 -1.39
CA PRO A 186 11.76 12.77 -2.67
C PRO A 186 13.09 12.35 -3.33
N GLY A 187 13.15 11.09 -3.80
CA GLY A 187 14.34 10.49 -4.38
C GLY A 187 15.36 9.98 -3.36
N GLN A 188 15.15 10.18 -2.06
CA GLN A 188 16.04 9.69 -1.00
C GLN A 188 16.11 8.16 -1.02
N ARG A 189 17.33 7.64 -0.80
CA ARG A 189 17.49 6.22 -0.51
C ARG A 189 17.24 5.91 0.96
N ILE A 190 16.38 4.93 1.25
CA ILE A 190 16.07 4.49 2.63
C ILE A 190 16.44 3.01 2.84
N ARG A 191 16.49 2.54 4.08
CA ARG A 191 16.76 1.12 4.42
C ARG A 191 15.59 0.48 5.17
N VAL A 192 15.55 -0.87 5.19
CA VAL A 192 14.60 -1.59 6.05
C VAL A 192 14.86 -1.19 7.50
N GLY A 193 13.80 -0.85 8.22
CA GLY A 193 13.87 -0.40 9.61
C GLY A 193 14.17 1.09 9.79
N GLU A 194 14.44 1.83 8.71
CA GLU A 194 14.54 3.29 8.77
C GLU A 194 13.16 3.91 8.96
N GLY A 195 13.05 4.87 9.89
CA GLY A 195 11.79 5.57 10.15
C GLY A 195 11.40 6.46 8.98
N LEU A 196 10.14 6.43 8.57
CA LEU A 196 9.63 7.26 7.47
C LEU A 196 9.29 8.69 7.94
N GLY A 197 8.96 8.85 9.21
CA GLY A 197 8.51 10.10 9.79
C GLY A 197 8.28 9.98 11.28
N SER A 198 7.78 11.05 11.86
CA SER A 198 7.45 11.16 13.28
C SER A 198 6.20 12.01 13.46
N LEU A 199 5.48 11.69 14.54
CA LEU A 199 4.55 12.61 15.18
C LEU A 199 5.35 13.68 15.93
#